data_AF-A0A3R8R527-F1
#
_entry.id   AF-A0A3R8R527-F1
#
_cell.length_a   1.000
_cell.length_b   1.000
_cell.length_c   1.000
_cell.angle_alpha   90.00
_cell.angle_beta   90.00
_cell.angle_gamma   90.00
#
_symmetry.space_group_name_H-M   'P 1'
#
loop_
_entity.id
_entity.type
_entity.pdbx_description
1 polymer ?
#
loop_
_entity_poly.entity_id
_entity_poly.type
_entity_poly.pdbx_seq_one_letter_code
_entity_poly.pdbx_strand_id
1 'polypeptide(L)'
;MNEILNMQKNNLNSLYQKEVIKNQAAIEKEFQMNEIKDAYAQRREVRHEFQRAARKAQYDEITILRSGELRVDTRNSWANIPGRPVANFKFLGNFPLVSSDGDNGLTVFLLEIAGAEKNIYLNNARVGIGDYLLKKITSCGGVIFANSRNAQIELLRKIWVSVHPIHTDPVIIPTHFGWVEFGKNEFKFVKRGTRLWKEYVEMAK
;
A
#
# COMPACT_ATOMS: atom_id res chain seq x y z
N MET A 1 -16.98 88.02 -25.75
CA MET A 1 -15.60 87.47 -25.79
C MET A 1 -15.25 86.66 -24.53
N ASN A 2 -15.69 87.06 -23.33
CA ASN A 2 -15.43 86.31 -22.08
C ASN A 2 -16.19 84.97 -21.93
N GLU A 3 -17.38 84.82 -22.50
CA GLU A 3 -18.17 83.57 -22.38
C GLU A 3 -17.60 82.39 -23.16
N ILE A 4 -16.99 82.65 -24.33
CA ILE A 4 -16.37 81.62 -25.18
C ILE A 4 -15.11 81.08 -24.50
N LEU A 5 -14.31 81.94 -23.86
CA LEU A 5 -13.12 81.55 -23.11
C LEU A 5 -13.45 80.75 -21.84
N ASN A 6 -14.54 81.09 -21.15
CA ASN A 6 -15.02 80.31 -20.00
C ASN A 6 -15.59 78.94 -20.40
N MET A 7 -16.31 78.86 -21.51
CA MET A 7 -16.76 77.57 -22.05
C MET A 7 -15.60 76.67 -22.49
N GLN A 8 -14.55 77.23 -23.11
CA GLN A 8 -13.37 76.47 -23.49
C GLN A 8 -12.57 75.97 -22.28
N LYS A 9 -12.40 76.79 -21.23
CA LYS A 9 -11.76 76.35 -19.97
C LYS A 9 -12.57 75.27 -19.24
N ASN A 10 -13.90 75.38 -19.21
CA ASN A 10 -14.76 74.38 -18.58
C ASN A 10 -14.74 73.06 -19.35
N ASN A 11 -14.72 73.10 -20.69
CA ASN A 11 -14.58 71.88 -21.50
C ASN A 11 -13.23 71.20 -21.30
N LEU A 12 -12.13 71.97 -21.25
CA LEU A 12 -10.79 71.44 -21.04
C LEU A 12 -10.64 70.80 -19.64
N ASN A 13 -11.18 71.44 -18.60
CA ASN A 13 -11.22 70.88 -17.25
C ASN A 13 -12.06 69.60 -17.17
N SER A 14 -13.19 69.52 -17.88
CA SER A 14 -14.01 68.30 -17.92
C SER A 14 -13.31 67.14 -18.63
N LEU A 15 -12.51 67.43 -19.66
CA LEU A 15 -11.71 66.46 -20.40
C LEU A 15 -10.58 65.91 -19.51
N TYR A 16 -9.85 66.79 -18.83
CA TYR A 16 -8.82 66.39 -17.86
C TYR A 16 -9.38 65.54 -16.72
N GLN A 17 -10.54 65.92 -16.15
CA GLN A 17 -11.18 65.12 -15.10
C GLN A 17 -11.58 63.72 -15.59
N LYS A 18 -12.11 63.60 -16.81
CA LYS A 18 -12.43 62.30 -17.42
C LYS A 18 -11.19 61.43 -17.63
N GLU A 19 -10.08 62.04 -18.01
CA GLU A 19 -8.82 61.33 -18.27
C GLU A 19 -8.16 60.84 -16.96
N VAL A 20 -8.19 61.67 -15.91
CA VAL A 20 -7.75 61.28 -14.56
C VAL A 20 -8.59 60.13 -14.01
N ILE A 21 -9.92 60.20 -14.10
CA ILE A 21 -10.82 59.12 -13.66
C ILE A 21 -10.54 57.82 -14.43
N LYS A 22 -10.27 57.91 -15.73
CA LYS A 22 -9.96 56.75 -16.56
C LYS A 22 -8.62 56.11 -16.19
N ASN A 23 -7.61 56.91 -15.88
CA ASN A 23 -6.31 56.42 -15.41
C ASN A 23 -6.40 55.83 -13.99
N GLN A 24 -7.16 56.45 -13.09
CA GLN A 24 -7.42 55.91 -11.75
C GLN A 24 -8.10 54.54 -11.83
N ALA A 25 -9.13 54.42 -12.68
CA ALA A 25 -9.86 53.17 -12.90
C ALA A 25 -8.99 52.07 -13.56
N ALA A 26 -8.00 52.45 -14.36
CA ALA A 26 -7.04 51.52 -14.94
C ALA A 26 -6.06 50.98 -13.87
N ILE A 27 -5.55 51.86 -13.01
CA ILE A 27 -4.66 51.50 -11.89
C ILE A 27 -5.39 50.59 -10.89
N GLU A 28 -6.64 50.90 -10.53
CA GLU A 28 -7.44 50.05 -9.65
C GLU A 28 -7.74 48.68 -10.24
N LYS A 29 -7.99 48.59 -11.56
CA LYS A 29 -8.16 47.31 -12.24
C LYS A 29 -6.88 46.48 -12.22
N GLU A 30 -5.71 47.08 -12.45
CA GLU A 30 -4.44 46.35 -12.36
C GLU A 30 -4.14 45.90 -10.93
N PHE A 31 -4.44 46.73 -9.93
CA PHE A 31 -4.27 46.38 -8.53
C PHE A 31 -5.15 45.19 -8.12
N GLN A 32 -6.45 45.24 -8.46
CA GLN A 32 -7.37 44.12 -8.23
C GLN A 32 -6.94 42.85 -8.97
N MET A 33 -6.44 42.97 -10.19
CA MET A 33 -5.95 41.83 -10.98
C MET A 33 -4.72 41.19 -10.33
N ASN A 34 -3.81 41.98 -9.75
CA ASN A 34 -2.65 41.47 -9.04
C ASN A 34 -3.02 40.84 -7.70
N GLU A 35 -3.94 41.43 -6.94
CA GLU A 35 -4.46 40.80 -5.71
C GLU A 35 -5.12 39.44 -5.99
N ILE A 36 -5.88 39.32 -7.08
CA ILE A 36 -6.49 38.05 -7.48
C ILE A 36 -5.40 37.01 -7.85
N LYS A 37 -4.35 37.43 -8.56
CA LYS A 37 -3.23 36.55 -8.92
C LYS A 37 -2.46 36.08 -7.68
N ASP A 38 -2.19 36.98 -6.75
CA ASP A 38 -1.49 36.66 -5.50
C ASP A 38 -2.33 35.74 -4.61
N ALA A 39 -3.63 35.99 -4.51
CA ALA A 39 -4.55 35.10 -3.80
C ALA A 39 -4.62 33.69 -4.45
N TYR A 40 -4.52 33.60 -5.78
CA TYR A 40 -4.44 32.32 -6.48
C TYR A 40 -3.11 31.60 -6.23
N ALA A 41 -1.99 32.33 -6.23
CA ALA A 41 -0.66 31.79 -5.96
C ALA A 41 -0.57 31.24 -4.51
N GLN A 42 -1.04 32.01 -3.53
CA GLN A 42 -1.09 31.60 -2.12
C GLN A 42 -1.96 30.35 -1.92
N ARG A 43 -3.16 30.31 -2.52
CA ARG A 43 -4.02 29.11 -2.44
C ARG A 43 -3.34 27.89 -3.06
N ARG A 44 -2.57 28.07 -4.13
CA ARG A 44 -1.84 26.99 -4.80
C ARG A 44 -0.70 26.47 -3.93
N GLU A 45 0.07 27.35 -3.28
CA GLU A 45 1.14 26.96 -2.35
C GLU A 45 0.61 26.22 -1.14
N VAL A 46 -0.42 26.75 -0.48
CA VAL A 46 -1.10 26.09 0.64
C VAL A 46 -1.60 24.70 0.23
N ARG A 47 -2.14 24.55 -0.99
CA ARG A 47 -2.59 23.25 -1.51
C ARG A 47 -1.42 22.29 -1.75
N HIS A 48 -0.28 22.78 -2.22
CA HIS A 48 0.93 21.97 -2.41
C HIS A 48 1.56 21.56 -1.07
N GLU A 49 1.61 22.45 -0.09
CA GLU A 49 2.07 22.12 1.27
C GLU A 49 1.15 21.09 1.92
N PHE A 50 -0.18 21.28 1.79
CA PHE A 50 -1.17 20.31 2.24
C PHE A 50 -0.96 18.93 1.59
N GLN A 51 -0.71 18.89 0.27
CA GLN A 51 -0.41 17.63 -0.43
C GLN A 51 0.90 16.99 0.05
N ARG A 52 1.94 17.78 0.33
CA ARG A 52 3.22 17.27 0.85
C ARG A 52 3.07 16.73 2.28
N ALA A 53 2.35 17.44 3.15
CA ALA A 53 2.05 17.02 4.51
C ALA A 53 1.18 15.74 4.53
N ALA A 54 0.15 15.70 3.69
CA ALA A 54 -0.69 14.51 3.49
C ALA A 54 0.11 13.29 3.04
N ARG A 55 1.10 13.46 2.16
CA ARG A 55 2.01 12.37 1.75
C ARG A 55 2.97 11.93 2.86
N LYS A 56 3.45 12.86 3.69
CA LYS A 56 4.34 12.56 4.83
C LYS A 56 3.64 11.82 5.99
N ALA A 57 2.33 12.01 6.15
CA ALA A 57 1.54 11.42 7.23
C ALA A 57 0.82 10.11 6.84
N GLN A 58 1.09 9.57 5.64
CA GLN A 58 0.51 8.30 5.19
C GLN A 58 1.27 7.12 5.79
N TYR A 59 0.59 6.33 6.61
CA TYR A 59 1.02 4.97 6.92
C TYR A 59 0.03 3.98 6.34
N ASP A 60 0.57 2.93 5.71
CA ASP A 60 -0.21 1.81 5.22
C ASP A 60 -0.37 0.79 6.35
N GLU A 61 -1.58 0.70 6.87
CA GLU A 61 -1.99 -0.34 7.83
C GLU A 61 -2.52 -1.54 7.04
N ILE A 62 -1.92 -2.72 7.26
CA ILE A 62 -2.40 -3.95 6.65
C ILE A 62 -3.40 -4.60 7.59
N THR A 63 -4.62 -4.78 7.12
CA THR A 63 -5.67 -5.46 7.86
C THR A 63 -6.01 -6.77 7.14
N ILE A 64 -5.98 -7.88 7.88
CA ILE A 64 -6.48 -9.17 7.43
C ILE A 64 -7.89 -9.31 7.99
N LEU A 65 -8.89 -9.32 7.11
CA LEU A 65 -10.27 -9.48 7.53
C LEU A 65 -10.54 -10.92 8.01
N ARG A 66 -11.65 -11.13 8.73
CA ARG A 66 -12.11 -12.47 9.11
C ARG A 66 -12.33 -13.40 7.92
N SER A 67 -12.59 -12.84 6.73
CA SER A 67 -12.70 -13.58 5.47
C SER A 67 -11.36 -14.01 4.88
N GLY A 68 -10.23 -13.63 5.49
CA GLY A 68 -8.89 -13.83 4.95
C GLY A 68 -8.47 -12.78 3.91
N GLU A 69 -9.34 -11.84 3.56
CA GLU A 69 -9.01 -10.76 2.62
C GLU A 69 -7.92 -9.83 3.18
N LEU A 70 -6.90 -9.59 2.37
CA LEU A 70 -5.84 -8.62 2.66
C LEU A 70 -6.26 -7.23 2.17
N ARG A 71 -6.34 -6.28 3.10
CA ARG A 71 -6.59 -4.86 2.80
C ARG A 71 -5.47 -4.00 3.30
N VAL A 72 -5.21 -2.92 2.56
CA VAL A 72 -4.39 -1.82 3.04
C VAL A 72 -5.30 -0.62 3.26
N ASP A 73 -5.33 -0.17 4.50
CA ASP A 73 -5.91 1.09 4.89
C ASP A 73 -4.77 2.12 4.91
N THR A 74 -4.73 2.99 3.91
CA THR A 74 -3.83 4.14 3.94
C THR A 74 -4.43 5.17 4.88
N ARG A 75 -3.97 5.18 6.13
CA ARG A 75 -4.38 6.17 7.12
C ARG A 75 -3.54 7.43 6.94
N ASN A 76 -4.22 8.52 6.62
CA ASN A 76 -3.71 9.88 6.80
C ASN A 76 -4.47 10.48 7.99
N SER A 77 -3.80 11.22 8.86
CA SER A 77 -4.40 11.90 10.02
C SER A 77 -5.61 12.78 9.68
N TRP A 78 -5.80 13.10 8.39
CA TRP A 78 -6.81 14.02 7.86
C TRP A 78 -7.89 13.36 6.99
N ALA A 79 -7.71 12.10 6.55
CA ALA A 79 -8.65 11.44 5.65
C ALA A 79 -8.63 9.92 5.83
N ASN A 80 -9.81 9.34 6.04
CA ASN A 80 -10.02 7.90 6.06
C ASN A 80 -10.38 7.44 4.64
N ILE A 81 -9.40 6.91 3.89
CA ILE A 81 -9.64 6.35 2.56
C ILE A 81 -10.09 4.89 2.76
N PRO A 82 -11.24 4.47 2.22
CA PRO A 82 -11.69 3.10 2.37
C PRO A 82 -10.65 2.11 1.82
N GLY A 83 -10.33 1.10 2.63
CA GLY A 83 -9.33 0.08 2.33
C GLY A 83 -9.54 -0.58 0.98
N ARG A 84 -8.45 -0.70 0.21
CA ARG A 84 -8.47 -1.33 -1.12
C ARG A 84 -7.95 -2.77 -1.02
N PRO A 85 -8.46 -3.69 -1.84
CA PRO A 85 -7.83 -5.01 -1.96
C PRO A 85 -6.42 -4.83 -2.51
N VAL A 86 -5.45 -5.48 -1.88
CA VAL A 86 -4.04 -5.36 -2.26
C VAL A 86 -3.47 -6.58 -2.94
N ALA A 87 -4.25 -7.65 -2.98
CA ALA A 87 -3.87 -8.88 -3.65
C ALA A 87 -5.10 -9.59 -4.24
N ASN A 88 -4.87 -10.48 -5.20
CA ASN A 88 -5.90 -11.35 -5.77
C ASN A 88 -6.14 -12.65 -4.97
N PHE A 89 -5.55 -12.75 -3.77
CA PHE A 89 -5.61 -13.93 -2.94
C PHE A 89 -6.07 -13.60 -1.53
N LYS A 90 -6.67 -14.58 -0.86
CA LYS A 90 -7.02 -14.52 0.56
C LYS A 90 -6.07 -15.40 1.36
N PHE A 91 -5.77 -14.97 2.57
CA PHE A 91 -5.00 -15.73 3.53
C PHE A 91 -5.93 -16.62 4.34
N LEU A 92 -5.72 -17.93 4.29
CA LEU A 92 -6.54 -18.91 5.02
C LEU A 92 -5.85 -19.40 6.29
N GLY A 93 -4.51 -19.53 6.26
CA GLY A 93 -3.77 -20.00 7.42
C GLY A 93 -2.28 -20.11 7.19
N ASN A 94 -1.57 -20.25 8.30
CA ASN A 94 -0.13 -20.45 8.38
C ASN A 94 0.12 -21.56 9.42
N PHE A 95 0.88 -22.58 9.01
CA PHE A 95 1.24 -23.68 9.89
C PHE A 95 2.75 -23.94 9.84
N PRO A 96 3.45 -23.94 10.99
CA PRO A 96 4.83 -24.35 11.03
C PRO A 96 4.93 -25.85 10.73
N LEU A 97 5.92 -26.23 9.93
CA LEU A 97 6.22 -27.63 9.63
C LEU A 97 7.42 -28.08 10.46
N VAL A 98 7.29 -29.25 11.08
CA VAL A 98 8.35 -29.88 11.88
C VAL A 98 8.55 -31.30 11.36
N SER A 99 9.79 -31.75 11.20
CA SER A 99 10.06 -33.14 10.82
C SER A 99 9.81 -34.07 12.01
N SER A 100 9.51 -35.34 11.76
CA SER A 100 9.43 -36.36 12.83
C SER A 100 10.71 -36.45 13.66
N ASP A 101 11.85 -36.06 13.09
CA ASP A 101 13.17 -36.12 13.71
C ASP A 101 13.53 -34.80 14.41
N GLY A 102 12.64 -33.80 14.38
CA GLY A 102 12.76 -32.52 15.08
C GLY A 102 13.29 -31.35 14.25
N ASP A 103 13.55 -31.53 12.96
CA ASP A 103 13.95 -30.42 12.07
C ASP A 103 12.82 -29.41 11.93
N ASN A 104 13.16 -28.13 11.87
CA ASN A 104 12.19 -27.04 11.76
C ASN A 104 12.67 -25.95 10.78
N GLY A 105 11.91 -24.87 10.68
CA GLY A 105 12.25 -23.73 9.83
C GLY A 105 11.54 -23.70 8.48
N LEU A 106 10.61 -24.65 8.25
CA LEU A 106 9.66 -24.59 7.15
C LEU A 106 8.27 -24.17 7.64
N THR A 107 7.53 -23.51 6.78
CA THR A 107 6.18 -23.03 7.04
C THR A 107 5.31 -23.26 5.80
N VAL A 108 4.08 -23.71 5.98
CA VAL A 108 3.09 -23.73 4.90
C VAL A 108 2.15 -22.54 5.01
N PHE A 109 2.05 -21.79 3.93
CA PHE A 109 1.08 -20.72 3.73
C PHE A 109 -0.08 -21.25 2.90
N LEU A 110 -1.27 -21.25 3.49
CA LEU A 110 -2.51 -21.62 2.84
C LEU A 110 -3.19 -20.36 2.32
N LEU A 111 -3.35 -20.28 1.00
CA LEU A 111 -3.98 -19.16 0.32
C LEU A 111 -5.16 -19.64 -0.52
N GLU A 112 -6.18 -18.80 -0.69
CA GLU A 112 -7.23 -18.98 -1.68
C GLU A 112 -6.93 -18.05 -2.87
N ILE A 113 -6.80 -18.62 -4.07
CA ILE A 113 -6.58 -17.87 -5.32
C ILE A 113 -7.64 -18.30 -6.32
N ALA A 114 -8.47 -17.35 -6.77
CA ALA A 114 -9.58 -17.61 -7.70
C ALA A 114 -10.49 -18.77 -7.25
N GLY A 115 -10.77 -18.87 -5.94
CA GLY A 115 -11.63 -19.91 -5.35
C GLY A 115 -10.95 -21.27 -5.17
N ALA A 116 -9.66 -21.41 -5.49
CA ALA A 116 -8.89 -22.64 -5.27
C ALA A 116 -7.88 -22.46 -4.14
N GLU A 117 -7.82 -23.43 -3.23
CA GLU A 117 -6.80 -23.48 -2.18
C GLU A 117 -5.42 -23.81 -2.77
N LYS A 118 -4.40 -23.09 -2.30
CA LYS A 118 -3.01 -23.23 -2.72
C LYS A 118 -2.12 -23.28 -1.49
N ASN A 119 -1.24 -24.27 -1.48
CA ASN A 119 -0.20 -24.43 -0.47
C ASN A 119 1.10 -23.85 -1.01
N ILE A 120 1.67 -22.91 -0.27
CA ILE A 120 3.02 -22.39 -0.53
C ILE A 120 3.92 -22.83 0.61
N TYR A 121 4.98 -23.56 0.29
CA TYR A 121 5.99 -23.96 1.26
C TYR A 121 7.11 -22.91 1.28
N LEU A 122 7.39 -22.40 2.48
CA LEU A 122 8.31 -21.32 2.72
C LEU A 122 9.43 -21.79 3.64
N ASN A 123 10.65 -21.38 3.31
CA ASN A 123 11.80 -21.47 4.20
C ASN A 123 11.89 -20.17 5.00
N ASN A 124 11.70 -20.26 6.32
CA ASN A 124 11.62 -19.11 7.22
C ASN A 124 12.87 -18.23 7.16
N ALA A 125 14.05 -18.81 6.95
CA ALA A 125 15.31 -18.07 6.84
C ALA A 125 15.39 -17.20 5.57
N ARG A 126 14.59 -17.51 4.54
CA ARG A 126 14.62 -16.82 3.23
C ARG A 126 13.50 -15.82 3.05
N VAL A 127 12.43 -15.87 3.85
CA VAL A 127 11.25 -15.00 3.69
C VAL A 127 11.61 -13.51 3.75
N GLY A 128 12.57 -13.12 4.59
CA GLY A 128 13.05 -11.75 4.68
C GLY A 128 14.00 -11.31 3.55
N ILE A 129 14.48 -12.23 2.71
CA ILE A 129 15.61 -11.98 1.80
C ILE A 129 15.10 -11.73 0.38
N GLY A 130 15.40 -10.53 -0.14
CA GLY A 130 15.14 -10.16 -1.53
C GLY A 130 13.67 -10.32 -1.94
N ASP A 131 13.45 -11.03 -3.04
CA ASP A 131 12.13 -11.23 -3.67
C ASP A 131 11.59 -12.67 -3.48
N TYR A 132 12.14 -13.44 -2.54
CA TYR A 132 11.82 -14.86 -2.36
C TYR A 132 10.32 -15.11 -2.15
N LEU A 133 9.71 -14.40 -1.19
CA LEU A 133 8.28 -14.56 -0.90
C LEU A 133 7.41 -14.15 -2.09
N LEU A 134 7.81 -13.08 -2.80
CA LEU A 134 7.13 -12.63 -4.01
C LEU A 134 7.16 -13.71 -5.10
N LYS A 135 8.33 -14.29 -5.37
CA LYS A 135 8.48 -15.40 -6.34
C LYS A 135 7.61 -16.58 -5.99
N LYS A 136 7.55 -16.97 -4.71
CA LYS A 136 6.71 -18.08 -4.24
C LYS A 136 5.23 -17.80 -4.50
N ILE A 137 4.74 -16.62 -4.16
CA ILE A 137 3.35 -16.22 -4.37
C ILE A 137 3.02 -16.10 -5.87
N THR A 138 3.89 -15.51 -6.67
CA THR A 138 3.66 -15.42 -8.13
C THR A 138 3.67 -16.79 -8.80
N SER A 139 4.49 -17.73 -8.33
CA SER A 139 4.55 -19.09 -8.89
C SER A 139 3.23 -19.88 -8.77
N CYS A 140 2.38 -19.53 -7.81
CA CYS A 140 1.05 -20.14 -7.64
C CYS A 140 -0.09 -19.29 -8.21
N GLY A 141 0.21 -18.21 -8.95
CA GLY A 141 -0.77 -17.30 -9.56
C GLY A 141 -1.20 -16.13 -8.67
N GLY A 142 -0.53 -15.91 -7.54
CA GLY A 142 -0.78 -14.77 -6.66
C GLY A 142 -0.19 -13.48 -7.23
N VAL A 143 -0.96 -12.40 -7.12
CA VAL A 143 -0.63 -11.06 -7.63
C VAL A 143 -0.88 -10.04 -6.54
N ILE A 144 0.02 -9.05 -6.46
CA ILE A 144 -0.04 -7.94 -5.53
C ILE A 144 -0.18 -6.65 -6.30
N PHE A 145 -1.21 -5.88 -5.96
CA PHE A 145 -1.60 -4.66 -6.63
C PHE A 145 -0.80 -3.46 -6.12
N ALA A 146 0.52 -3.51 -6.29
CA ALA A 146 1.43 -2.40 -5.99
C ALA A 146 2.26 -1.99 -7.21
N ASN A 147 2.52 -0.69 -7.33
CA ASN A 147 3.07 -0.06 -8.53
C ASN A 147 4.56 -0.33 -8.78
N SER A 148 5.28 -0.86 -7.79
CA SER A 148 6.71 -1.18 -7.94
C SER A 148 7.04 -2.50 -7.28
N ARG A 149 8.08 -3.18 -7.79
CA ARG A 149 8.56 -4.45 -7.22
C ARG A 149 8.97 -4.30 -5.76
N ASN A 150 9.62 -3.20 -5.40
CA ASN A 150 10.01 -2.93 -4.01
C ASN A 150 8.78 -2.74 -3.11
N ALA A 151 7.75 -2.04 -3.58
CA ALA A 151 6.50 -1.90 -2.83
C ALA A 151 5.79 -3.25 -2.63
N GLN A 152 5.81 -4.13 -3.64
CA GLN A 152 5.28 -5.49 -3.51
C GLN A 152 6.04 -6.31 -2.45
N ILE A 153 7.37 -6.25 -2.45
CA ILE A 153 8.22 -6.95 -1.48
C ILE A 153 7.96 -6.44 -0.05
N GLU A 154 7.93 -5.12 0.13
CA GLU A 154 7.67 -4.51 1.45
C GLU A 154 6.28 -4.86 1.97
N LEU A 155 5.26 -4.85 1.10
CA LEU A 155 3.91 -5.27 1.48
C LEU A 155 3.88 -6.73 1.94
N LEU A 156 4.56 -7.62 1.21
CA LEU A 156 4.65 -9.03 1.59
C LEU A 156 5.37 -9.27 2.90
N ARG A 157 6.44 -8.52 3.15
CA ARG A 157 7.15 -8.57 4.43
C ARG A 157 6.24 -8.18 5.57
N LYS A 158 5.46 -7.11 5.41
CA LYS A 158 4.47 -6.69 6.41
C LYS A 158 3.40 -7.78 6.61
N ILE A 159 2.84 -8.34 5.53
CA ILE A 159 1.87 -9.46 5.62
C ILE A 159 2.48 -10.62 6.40
N TRP A 160 3.70 -11.04 6.06
CA TRP A 160 4.42 -12.10 6.75
C TRP A 160 4.55 -11.81 8.26
N VAL A 161 5.01 -10.62 8.64
CA VAL A 161 5.15 -10.24 10.06
C VAL A 161 3.80 -10.23 10.78
N SER A 162 2.70 -9.89 10.09
CA SER A 162 1.35 -9.91 10.68
C SER A 162 0.80 -11.32 10.89
N VAL A 163 1.12 -12.29 10.01
CA VAL A 163 0.57 -13.66 10.09
C VAL A 163 1.50 -14.68 10.75
N HIS A 164 2.81 -14.42 10.77
CA HIS A 164 3.79 -15.34 11.34
C HIS A 164 3.59 -15.61 12.84
N PRO A 165 3.19 -14.63 13.68
CA PRO A 165 2.97 -14.85 15.11
C PRO A 165 1.69 -15.64 15.44
N ILE A 166 0.85 -15.94 14.45
CA ILE A 166 -0.37 -16.73 14.70
C ILE A 166 0.07 -18.16 15.02
N HIS A 167 0.10 -18.48 16.32
CA HIS A 167 0.52 -19.76 16.85
C HIS A 167 -0.52 -20.83 16.51
N THR A 168 -0.32 -21.47 15.36
CA THR A 168 -1.05 -22.68 15.00
C THR A 168 -0.21 -23.90 15.36
N ASP A 169 -0.87 -24.98 15.75
CA ASP A 169 -0.19 -26.23 16.07
C ASP A 169 0.69 -26.69 14.90
N PRO A 170 1.94 -27.12 15.17
CA PRO A 170 2.85 -27.54 14.13
C PRO A 170 2.35 -28.82 13.45
N VAL A 171 2.51 -28.86 12.13
CA VAL A 171 2.24 -30.06 11.34
C VAL A 171 3.52 -30.89 11.29
N ILE A 172 3.46 -32.09 11.85
CA ILE A 172 4.57 -33.03 11.85
C ILE A 172 4.62 -33.76 10.50
N ILE A 173 5.80 -33.78 9.88
CA ILE A 173 6.06 -34.37 8.57
C ILE A 173 7.05 -35.52 8.72
N PRO A 174 6.76 -36.72 8.17
CA PRO A 174 7.64 -37.86 8.33
C PRO A 174 8.94 -37.71 7.51
N THR A 175 10.05 -38.20 8.05
CA THR A 175 11.35 -38.23 7.36
C THR A 175 11.58 -39.50 6.55
N HIS A 176 10.92 -40.60 6.90
CA HIS A 176 11.09 -41.91 6.29
C HIS A 176 9.77 -42.71 6.20
N PHE A 177 9.76 -43.76 5.39
CA PHE A 177 8.65 -44.71 5.30
C PHE A 177 8.75 -45.78 6.40
N GLY A 178 7.62 -46.33 6.81
CA GLY A 178 7.53 -47.31 7.89
C GLY A 178 7.00 -46.71 9.18
N TRP A 179 7.32 -47.31 10.33
CA TRP A 179 6.91 -46.80 11.63
C TRP A 179 7.73 -45.57 12.01
N VAL A 180 7.04 -44.46 12.25
CA VAL A 180 7.63 -43.17 12.63
C VAL A 180 6.96 -42.67 13.90
N GLU A 181 7.74 -42.11 14.81
CA GLU A 181 7.25 -41.46 16.03
C GLU A 181 6.83 -40.00 15.71
N PHE A 182 5.61 -39.63 16.08
CA PHE A 182 4.95 -38.35 15.79
C PHE A 182 4.78 -37.50 17.07
N GLY A 183 5.76 -37.58 17.98
CA GLY A 183 5.68 -37.02 19.33
C GLY A 183 5.66 -38.12 20.39
N LYS A 184 5.74 -37.75 21.68
CA LYS A 184 5.96 -38.69 22.79
C LYS A 184 5.02 -39.90 22.71
N ASN A 185 5.56 -41.05 22.32
CA ASN A 185 4.89 -42.35 22.23
C ASN A 185 3.74 -42.46 21.20
N GLU A 186 3.62 -41.55 20.24
CA GLU A 186 2.65 -41.68 19.15
C GLU A 186 3.32 -42.25 17.90
N PHE A 187 3.05 -43.51 17.55
CA PHE A 187 3.62 -44.13 16.36
C PHE A 187 2.61 -44.18 15.21
N LYS A 188 3.03 -43.75 14.02
CA LYS A 188 2.24 -43.84 12.78
C LYS A 188 3.02 -44.59 11.71
N PHE A 189 2.32 -45.46 10.98
CA PHE A 189 2.90 -46.16 9.84
C PHE A 189 2.76 -45.32 8.57
N VAL A 190 3.89 -44.87 8.04
CA VAL A 190 4.00 -44.04 6.83
C VAL A 190 4.14 -44.93 5.61
N LYS A 191 3.14 -44.91 4.74
CA LYS A 191 3.11 -45.73 3.52
C LYS A 191 3.95 -45.11 2.40
N ARG A 192 4.44 -45.95 1.49
CA ARG A 192 5.05 -45.48 0.24
C ARG A 192 4.02 -44.67 -0.56
N GLY A 193 4.39 -43.46 -0.97
CA GLY A 193 3.50 -42.49 -1.61
C GLY A 193 3.11 -41.31 -0.72
N THR A 194 3.35 -41.38 0.60
CA THR A 194 3.29 -40.21 1.47
C THR A 194 4.48 -39.31 1.20
N ARG A 195 4.26 -37.99 1.18
CA ARG A 195 5.37 -37.03 1.02
C ARG A 195 6.24 -37.00 2.27
N LEU A 196 7.55 -37.07 2.08
CA LEU A 196 8.54 -37.00 3.14
C LEU A 196 9.12 -35.59 3.27
N TRP A 197 9.72 -35.29 4.42
CA TRP A 197 10.34 -33.99 4.76
C TRP A 197 11.22 -33.42 3.64
N LYS A 198 12.05 -34.27 3.01
CA LYS A 198 12.93 -33.87 1.90
C LYS A 198 12.17 -33.20 0.74
N GLU A 199 10.97 -33.68 0.43
CA GLU A 199 10.15 -33.10 -0.65
C GLU A 199 9.65 -31.71 -0.29
N TYR A 200 9.30 -31.46 0.97
CA TYR A 200 8.91 -30.13 1.45
C TYR A 200 10.09 -29.15 1.44
N VAL A 201 11.29 -29.62 1.78
CA VAL A 201 12.53 -28.83 1.66
C VAL A 201 12.77 -28.41 0.22
N GLU A 202 12.61 -29.32 -0.75
CA GLU A 202 12.75 -28.97 -2.18
C GLU A 202 11.66 -27.99 -2.64
N MET A 203 10.40 -28.19 -2.23
CA MET A 203 9.31 -27.27 -2.56
C MET A 203 9.51 -25.87 -1.94
N ALA A 204 10.26 -25.77 -0.84
CA ALA A 204 10.57 -24.51 -0.18
C ALA A 204 11.77 -23.77 -0.80
N LYS A 205 12.57 -24.39 -1.68
CA LYS A 205 13.69 -23.69 -2.35
C LYS A 205 13.21 -22.70 -3.42
#